data_AF-A0A1I3ZRH5-F1
#
_entry.id   AF-A0A1I3ZRH5-F1
#
_cell.length_a   1.000
_cell.length_b   1.000
_cell.length_c   1.000
_cell.angle_alpha   90.00
_cell.angle_beta   90.00
_cell.angle_gamma   90.00
#
_symmetry.space_group_name_H-M   'P 1'
#
loop_
_entity.id
_entity.type
_entity.pdbx_description
1 polymer ?
#
loop_
_entity_poly.entity_id
_entity_poly.type
_entity_poly.pdbx_seq_one_letter_code
_entity_poly.pdbx_strand_id
1 'polypeptide(L)'
;MTWALLILISVAPTVLLCLVWSLIPSPDDPPRWRVALAERLEALAARLRRRRPEPYDPFLTLRVQERLGAVADHVRGLEVDERAFARAERIIASQLAYDQLLAEACRLAGVEVRPAALGDPQERFREEVELAARGWTW
;
A
#
# COMPACT_ATOMS: atom_id res chain seq x y z
N MET A 1 -35.21 -50.15 11.12
CA MET A 1 -33.75 -49.88 11.24
C MET A 1 -32.91 -50.74 10.29
N THR A 2 -33.28 -51.99 10.01
CA THR A 2 -32.58 -52.89 9.06
C THR A 2 -32.59 -52.39 7.61
N TRP A 3 -33.69 -51.81 7.15
CA TRP A 3 -33.80 -51.23 5.80
C TRP A 3 -32.83 -50.07 5.53
N ALA A 4 -32.59 -49.22 6.54
CA ALA A 4 -31.63 -48.12 6.42
C ALA A 4 -30.19 -48.64 6.30
N LEU A 5 -29.84 -49.72 7.03
CA LEU A 5 -28.54 -50.39 6.92
C LEU A 5 -28.34 -51.04 5.55
N LEU A 6 -29.37 -51.67 4.98
CA LEU A 6 -29.29 -52.25 3.65
C LEU A 6 -29.11 -51.20 2.56
N ILE A 7 -29.82 -50.06 2.64
CA ILE A 7 -29.65 -48.94 1.72
C ILE A 7 -28.25 -48.34 1.87
N LEU A 8 -27.77 -48.12 3.10
CA LEU A 8 -26.44 -47.58 3.36
C LEU A 8 -25.34 -48.48 2.80
N ILE A 9 -25.43 -49.81 3.01
CA ILE A 9 -24.45 -50.79 2.53
C ILE A 9 -24.44 -50.87 0.99
N SER A 10 -25.58 -50.66 0.34
CA SER A 10 -25.68 -50.71 -1.13
C SER A 10 -25.24 -49.41 -1.80
N VAL A 11 -25.50 -48.25 -1.17
CA VAL A 11 -25.17 -46.91 -1.70
C VAL A 11 -23.74 -46.50 -1.36
N ALA A 12 -23.19 -46.92 -0.22
CA ALA A 12 -21.82 -46.61 0.19
C ALA A 12 -20.75 -46.99 -0.86
N PRO A 13 -20.73 -48.21 -1.44
CA PRO A 13 -19.73 -48.57 -2.44
C PRO A 13 -19.88 -47.76 -3.73
N THR A 14 -21.10 -47.42 -4.14
CA THR A 14 -21.36 -46.60 -5.34
C THR A 14 -20.86 -45.17 -5.14
N VAL A 15 -21.12 -44.58 -3.97
CA VAL A 15 -20.62 -43.24 -3.63
C VAL A 15 -19.09 -43.24 -3.55
N LEU A 16 -18.50 -44.26 -2.94
CA LEU A 16 -17.05 -44.39 -2.81
C LEU A 16 -16.37 -44.57 -4.18
N LEU A 17 -16.97 -45.38 -5.05
CA LEU A 17 -16.51 -45.56 -6.43
C LEU A 17 -16.60 -44.25 -7.21
N CYS A 18 -17.73 -43.53 -7.14
CA CYS A 18 -17.88 -42.23 -7.79
C CYS A 18 -16.86 -41.20 -7.28
N LEU A 19 -16.54 -41.22 -5.99
CA LEU A 19 -15.57 -40.32 -5.38
C LEU A 19 -14.15 -40.63 -5.86
N VAL A 20 -13.77 -41.91 -5.90
CA VAL A 20 -12.48 -42.37 -6.45
C VAL A 20 -12.37 -42.06 -7.95
N TRP A 21 -13.42 -42.29 -8.73
CA TRP A 21 -13.44 -41.96 -10.15
C TRP A 21 -13.35 -40.44 -10.39
N SER A 22 -13.97 -39.64 -9.53
CA SER A 22 -13.88 -38.18 -9.62
C SER A 22 -12.49 -37.64 -9.33
N LEU A 23 -11.57 -38.44 -8.80
CA LEU A 23 -10.16 -38.09 -8.57
C LEU A 23 -9.31 -38.33 -9.82
N ILE A 24 -9.69 -39.27 -10.69
CA ILE A 24 -8.98 -39.58 -11.94
C ILE A 24 -9.21 -38.43 -12.93
N PRO A 25 -8.15 -37.78 -13.45
CA PRO A 25 -8.30 -36.70 -14.43
C PRO A 25 -8.85 -37.26 -15.74
N SER A 26 -10.16 -37.06 -15.97
CA SER A 26 -10.78 -37.30 -17.27
C SER A 26 -10.49 -36.10 -18.18
N PRO A 27 -10.04 -36.32 -19.44
CA PRO A 27 -9.73 -35.26 -20.39
C PRO A 27 -10.98 -34.48 -20.88
N ASP A 28 -12.19 -34.99 -20.64
CA ASP A 28 -13.44 -34.32 -20.98
C ASP A 28 -14.09 -33.70 -19.73
N ASP A 29 -14.13 -32.37 -19.72
CA ASP A 29 -14.75 -31.43 -18.78
C ASP A 29 -14.45 -31.61 -17.27
N PRO A 30 -13.74 -30.64 -16.64
CA PRO A 30 -13.56 -30.68 -15.19
C PRO A 30 -14.92 -30.55 -14.49
N PRO A 31 -15.25 -31.44 -13.54
CA PRO A 31 -16.54 -31.40 -12.85
C PRO A 31 -16.70 -30.07 -12.11
N ARG A 32 -17.89 -29.45 -12.23
CA ARG A 32 -18.22 -28.09 -11.75
C ARG A 32 -17.81 -27.79 -10.30
N TRP A 33 -17.80 -28.79 -9.42
CA TRP A 33 -17.37 -28.63 -8.03
C TRP A 33 -15.87 -28.33 -7.90
N ARG A 34 -15.01 -28.84 -8.79
CA ARG A 34 -13.58 -28.56 -8.81
C ARG A 34 -13.31 -27.12 -9.21
N VAL A 35 -14.06 -26.59 -10.19
CA VAL A 35 -13.98 -25.19 -10.60
C VAL A 35 -14.39 -24.29 -9.44
N ALA A 36 -15.53 -24.59 -8.80
CA ALA A 36 -15.98 -23.83 -7.62
C ALA A 36 -15.00 -23.92 -6.44
N LEU A 37 -14.35 -25.07 -6.23
CA LEU A 37 -13.30 -25.24 -5.22
C LEU A 37 -12.05 -24.41 -5.57
N ALA A 38 -11.62 -24.45 -6.83
CA ALA A 38 -10.49 -23.66 -7.31
C ALA A 38 -10.73 -22.17 -7.13
N GLU A 39 -11.90 -21.65 -7.52
CA GLU A 39 -12.26 -20.24 -7.30
C GLU A 39 -12.27 -19.86 -5.83
N ARG A 40 -12.80 -20.73 -4.95
CA ARG A 40 -12.76 -20.47 -3.50
C ARG A 40 -11.35 -20.48 -2.93
N LEU A 41 -10.51 -21.41 -3.38
CA LEU A 41 -9.10 -21.46 -2.97
C LEU A 41 -8.33 -20.25 -3.51
N GLU A 42 -8.61 -19.77 -4.71
CA GLU A 42 -8.02 -18.55 -5.26
C GLU A 42 -8.48 -17.31 -4.48
N ALA A 43 -9.76 -17.21 -4.12
CA ALA A 43 -10.25 -16.12 -3.28
C ALA A 43 -9.60 -16.13 -1.88
N LEU A 44 -9.42 -17.31 -1.30
CA LEU A 44 -8.72 -17.48 -0.03
C LEU A 44 -7.24 -17.15 -0.16
N ALA A 45 -6.60 -17.60 -1.23
CA ALA A 45 -5.22 -17.30 -1.56
C ALA A 45 -5.01 -15.81 -1.81
N ALA A 46 -5.94 -15.12 -2.47
CA ALA A 46 -5.88 -13.67 -2.67
C ALA A 46 -5.99 -12.91 -1.34
N ARG A 47 -6.79 -13.41 -0.38
CA ARG A 47 -6.86 -12.87 0.98
C ARG A 47 -5.58 -13.14 1.78
N LEU A 48 -4.95 -14.29 1.59
CA LEU A 48 -3.72 -14.71 2.29
C LEU A 48 -2.44 -14.18 1.65
N ARG A 49 -2.47 -13.84 0.35
CA ARG A 49 -1.32 -13.33 -0.39
C ARG A 49 -1.01 -11.94 0.17
N ARG A 50 -0.03 -11.88 1.07
CA ARG A 50 0.54 -10.63 1.54
C ARG A 50 0.88 -9.79 0.31
N ARG A 51 0.38 -8.56 0.29
CA ARG A 51 0.69 -7.56 -0.74
C ARG A 51 2.21 -7.52 -0.86
N ARG A 52 2.74 -7.96 -2.00
CA ARG A 52 4.18 -7.88 -2.25
C ARG A 52 4.56 -6.40 -2.13
N PRO A 53 5.57 -6.03 -1.34
CA PRO A 53 6.01 -4.64 -1.30
C PRO A 53 6.32 -4.21 -2.74
N GLU A 54 5.75 -3.07 -3.11
CA GLU A 54 5.96 -2.48 -4.43
C GLU A 54 7.47 -2.22 -4.61
N PRO A 55 8.05 -2.49 -5.79
CA PRO A 55 9.45 -2.19 -6.03
C PRO A 55 9.73 -0.71 -5.71
N TYR A 56 10.74 -0.44 -4.87
CA TYR A 56 11.18 0.92 -4.59
C TYR A 56 11.70 1.56 -5.89
N ASP A 57 11.12 2.68 -6.29
CA ASP A 57 11.55 3.47 -7.45
C ASP A 57 12.48 4.61 -6.98
N PRO A 58 13.79 4.57 -7.31
CA PRO A 58 14.74 5.62 -6.91
C PRO A 58 14.41 7.01 -7.47
N PHE A 59 13.71 7.10 -8.60
CA PHE A 59 13.34 8.38 -9.21
C PHE A 59 12.26 9.12 -8.41
N LEU A 60 11.49 8.42 -7.58
CA LEU A 60 10.55 9.06 -6.67
C LEU A 60 11.28 9.92 -5.65
N THR A 61 12.35 9.41 -5.06
CA THR A 61 13.19 10.18 -4.12
C THR A 61 13.76 11.43 -4.78
N LEU A 62 14.34 11.30 -5.99
CA LEU A 62 14.90 12.45 -6.71
C LEU A 62 13.83 13.50 -7.04
N ARG A 63 12.63 13.07 -7.47
CA ARG A 63 11.53 13.99 -7.76
C ARG A 63 11.04 14.73 -6.53
N VAL A 64 10.97 14.04 -5.39
CA VAL A 64 10.59 14.69 -4.12
C VAL A 64 11.67 15.69 -3.72
N GLN A 65 12.95 15.34 -3.80
CA GLN A 65 14.06 16.27 -3.51
C GLN A 65 14.02 17.53 -4.39
N GLU A 66 13.85 17.36 -5.71
CA GLU A 66 13.74 18.49 -6.65
C GLU A 66 12.57 19.42 -6.30
N ARG A 67 11.37 18.85 -6.03
CA ARG A 67 10.19 19.63 -5.66
C ARG A 67 10.38 20.35 -4.33
N LEU A 68 11.02 19.70 -3.37
CA LEU A 68 11.25 20.24 -2.04
C LEU A 68 12.25 21.41 -2.10
N GLY A 69 13.29 21.31 -2.92
CA GLY A 69 14.22 22.41 -3.20
C GLY A 69 13.54 23.60 -3.86
N ALA A 70 12.73 23.35 -4.90
CA ALA A 70 11.98 24.40 -5.58
C ALA A 70 11.01 25.15 -4.65
N VAL A 71 10.33 24.44 -3.73
CA VAL A 71 9.45 25.08 -2.74
C VAL A 71 10.24 25.80 -1.65
N ALA A 72 11.37 25.25 -1.19
CA ALA A 72 12.24 25.92 -0.24
C ALA A 72 12.78 27.25 -0.79
N ASP A 73 13.21 27.26 -2.05
CA ASP A 73 13.60 28.48 -2.77
C ASP A 73 12.45 29.48 -2.88
N HIS A 74 11.24 28.98 -3.16
CA HIS A 74 10.05 29.83 -3.23
C HIS A 74 9.73 30.50 -1.89
N VAL A 75 9.76 29.74 -0.78
CA VAL A 75 9.53 30.28 0.56
C VAL A 75 10.59 31.32 0.90
N ARG A 76 11.87 31.03 0.68
CA ARG A 76 12.97 32.00 0.88
C ARG A 76 12.79 33.27 0.05
N GLY A 77 12.38 33.14 -1.21
CA GLY A 77 12.08 34.28 -2.08
C GLY A 77 10.95 35.16 -1.54
N LEU A 78 9.87 34.56 -1.03
CA LEU A 78 8.75 35.29 -0.42
C LEU A 78 9.11 35.94 0.92
N GLU A 79 10.05 35.35 1.66
CA GLU A 79 10.56 35.94 2.89
C GLU A 79 11.38 37.20 2.61
N VAL A 80 12.14 37.24 1.50
CA VAL A 80 12.95 38.40 1.10
C VAL A 80 12.12 39.49 0.41
N ASP A 81 11.11 39.15 -0.39
CA ASP A 81 10.28 40.13 -1.10
C ASP A 81 9.19 40.74 -0.21
N GLU A 82 9.49 41.88 0.41
CA GLU A 82 8.54 42.62 1.25
C GLU A 82 7.39 43.28 0.48
N ARG A 83 7.50 43.47 -0.84
CA ARG A 83 6.51 44.17 -1.66
C ARG A 83 5.52 43.24 -2.35
N ALA A 84 5.65 41.93 -2.13
CA ALA A 84 4.76 40.94 -2.69
C ALA A 84 3.31 41.15 -2.21
N PHE A 85 2.38 41.22 -3.17
CA PHE A 85 0.95 41.21 -2.86
C PHE A 85 0.57 39.90 -2.15
N ALA A 86 -0.32 40.00 -1.15
CA ALA A 86 -0.80 38.89 -0.32
C ALA A 86 0.33 38.02 0.28
N ARG A 87 1.47 38.63 0.62
CA ARG A 87 2.68 37.95 1.12
C ARG A 87 2.40 36.96 2.25
N ALA A 88 1.64 37.38 3.27
CA ALA A 88 1.36 36.53 4.42
C ALA A 88 0.64 35.23 4.02
N GLU A 89 -0.41 35.32 3.21
CA GLU A 89 -1.16 34.17 2.72
C GLU A 89 -0.28 33.27 1.84
N ARG A 90 0.53 33.87 0.96
CA ARG A 90 1.46 33.13 0.08
C ARG A 90 2.54 32.39 0.87
N ILE A 91 3.09 33.03 1.91
CA ILE A 91 4.06 32.38 2.81
C ILE A 91 3.39 31.20 3.52
N ILE A 92 2.21 31.39 4.09
CA ILE A 92 1.48 30.32 4.77
C ILE A 92 1.22 29.16 3.79
N ALA A 93 0.65 29.42 2.61
CA ALA A 93 0.36 28.38 1.63
C ALA A 93 1.63 27.63 1.17
N SER A 94 2.73 28.36 0.96
CA SER A 94 4.01 27.77 0.54
C SER A 94 4.66 26.93 1.64
N GLN A 95 4.58 27.38 2.90
CA GLN A 95 5.06 26.61 4.05
C GLN A 95 4.23 25.35 4.25
N LEU A 96 2.91 25.40 4.05
CA LEU A 96 2.08 24.19 4.10
C LEU A 96 2.42 23.19 3.00
N ALA A 97 2.69 23.68 1.78
CA ALA A 97 3.15 22.82 0.68
C ALA A 97 4.52 22.21 0.99
N TYR A 98 5.42 22.99 1.62
CA TYR A 98 6.72 22.53 2.06
C TYR A 98 6.60 21.41 3.11
N ASP A 99 5.76 21.58 4.14
CA ASP A 99 5.53 20.58 5.20
C ASP A 99 4.97 19.28 4.62
N GLN A 100 4.10 19.35 3.63
CA GLN A 100 3.58 18.16 2.95
C GLN A 100 4.67 17.38 2.19
N LEU A 101 5.56 18.10 1.50
CA LEU A 101 6.70 17.49 0.81
C LEU A 101 7.71 16.91 1.79
N LEU A 102 7.93 17.58 2.93
CA LEU A 102 8.80 17.12 4.00
C LEU A 102 8.30 15.81 4.60
N ALA A 103 6.99 15.72 4.88
CA ALA A 103 6.36 14.48 5.32
C ALA A 103 6.46 13.36 4.25
N GLU A 104 6.40 13.69 2.95
CA GLU A 104 6.61 12.73 1.87
C GLU A 104 8.04 12.21 1.81
N ALA A 105 9.02 13.11 1.93
CA ALA A 105 10.44 12.76 2.03
C ALA A 105 10.71 11.88 3.25
N CYS A 106 10.15 12.21 4.41
CA CYS A 106 10.24 11.40 5.63
C CYS A 106 9.69 9.99 5.41
N ARG A 107 8.53 9.85 4.77
CA ARG A 107 7.96 8.52 4.44
C ARG A 107 8.88 7.72 3.51
N LEU A 108 9.46 8.36 2.49
CA LEU A 108 10.42 7.70 1.59
C LEU A 108 11.73 7.32 2.29
N ALA A 109 12.16 8.10 3.27
CA ALA A 109 13.35 7.87 4.08
C ALA A 109 13.12 6.87 5.23
N GLY A 110 11.88 6.41 5.45
CA GLY A 110 11.51 5.55 6.58
C GLY A 110 11.56 6.27 7.94
N VAL A 111 11.46 7.60 7.94
CA VAL A 111 11.36 8.44 9.13
C VAL A 111 9.90 8.50 9.59
N GLU A 112 9.67 8.36 10.89
CA GLU A 112 8.34 8.51 11.47
C GLU A 112 7.88 9.97 11.44
N VAL A 113 6.77 10.20 10.74
CA VAL A 113 6.05 11.48 10.72
C VAL A 113 5.06 11.48 11.87
N ARG A 114 5.24 12.40 12.82
CA ARG A 114 4.38 12.51 14.00
C ARG A 114 3.18 13.40 13.67
N PRO A 115 1.99 13.12 14.23
CA PRO A 115 0.87 14.03 14.10
C PRO A 115 1.18 15.31 14.89
N ALA A 116 1.32 16.42 14.17
CA ALA A 116 1.60 17.75 14.72
C ALA A 116 0.54 18.76 14.29
N ALA A 117 0.53 19.93 14.94
CA ALA A 117 -0.27 21.04 14.46
C ALA A 117 0.18 21.46 13.06
N LEU A 118 -0.77 21.86 12.22
CA LEU A 118 -0.48 22.28 10.85
C LEU A 118 0.46 23.51 10.88
N GLY A 119 1.62 23.41 10.23
CA GLY A 119 2.61 24.49 10.20
C GLY A 119 3.49 24.61 11.44
N ASP A 120 3.57 23.59 12.31
CA ASP A 120 4.43 23.59 13.49
C ASP A 120 5.92 23.70 13.12
N PRO A 121 6.60 24.81 13.46
CA PRO A 121 8.01 25.01 13.10
C PRO A 121 8.96 24.02 13.78
N GLN A 122 8.63 23.51 14.97
CA GLN A 122 9.52 22.61 15.69
C GLN A 122 9.56 21.22 15.03
N GLU A 123 8.39 20.70 14.65
CA GLU A 123 8.30 19.42 13.96
C GLU A 123 8.88 19.50 12.55
N ARG A 124 8.67 20.62 11.82
CA ARG A 124 9.36 20.90 10.55
C ARG A 124 10.87 20.79 10.73
N PHE A 125 11.44 21.51 11.69
CA PHE A 125 12.88 21.48 11.93
C PHE A 125 13.39 20.08 12.31
N ARG A 126 12.66 19.33 13.13
CA ARG A 126 12.99 17.93 13.46
C ARG A 126 13.07 17.07 12.20
N GLU A 127 12.08 17.17 11.32
CA GLU A 127 12.02 16.41 10.07
C GLU A 127 13.17 16.78 9.12
N GLU A 128 13.49 18.07 8.98
CA GLU A 128 14.62 18.54 8.18
C GLU A 128 15.95 17.95 8.66
N VAL A 129 16.19 17.95 9.97
CA VAL A 129 17.41 17.39 10.57
C VAL A 129 17.49 15.88 10.37
N GLU A 130 16.39 15.16 10.56
CA GLU A 130 16.35 13.70 10.34
C GLU A 130 16.61 13.32 8.87
N LEU A 131 16.10 14.11 7.94
CA LEU A 131 16.37 13.92 6.50
C LEU A 131 17.83 14.24 6.16
N ALA A 132 18.35 15.37 6.64
CA ALA A 132 19.75 15.74 6.43
C ALA A 132 20.72 14.69 7.00
N ALA A 133 20.43 14.13 8.18
CA ALA A 133 21.21 13.06 8.79
C ALA A 133 21.24 11.77 7.95
N ARG A 134 20.22 11.56 7.09
CA ARG A 134 20.13 10.44 6.13
C ARG A 134 20.69 10.78 4.75
N GLY A 135 21.32 11.93 4.60
CA GLY A 135 21.94 12.36 3.35
C GLY A 135 20.96 12.94 2.32
N TRP A 136 19.74 13.30 2.74
CA TRP A 136 18.85 14.05 1.87
C TRP A 136 19.34 15.49 1.73
N THR A 137 19.26 15.99 0.51
CA THR A 137 19.63 17.37 0.17
C THR A 137 18.58 17.95 -0.77
N TRP A 138 18.29 19.24 -0.62
CA TRP A 138 17.40 20.01 -1.46
C TRP A 138 17.76 21.49 -1.42
#